data_AF-A0AAV4APJ6-F1
#
_entry.id   AF-A0AAV4APJ6-F1
#
_cell.length_a   1.000
_cell.length_b   1.000
_cell.length_c   1.000
_cell.angle_alpha   90.00
_cell.angle_beta   90.00
_cell.angle_gamma   90.00
#
_symmetry.space_group_name_H-M   'P 1'
#
loop_
_entity.id
_entity.type
_entity.pdbx_description
1 polymer ?
#
loop_
_entity_poly.entity_id
_entity_poly.type
_entity_poly.pdbx_seq_one_letter_code
_entity_poly.pdbx_strand_id
1 'polypeptide(L)'
;MYRLYSTQCDEKGLEKVSVDKYRKVFDYDFNLGFHRPKKDQCEICIAHKNRQGFSTDEDNQVYESHMKNKVMTREMKDKAKLDACNSQTNTACAFDMRQILLCPHGRISTFFYKRRLGVYNLTVYDYKKGDAYWFMWPESEGRRGSNEVATCLFKYIEVQTRQGVKDIIMFSDNCAGQNRNRFVAFALNFAREHFHLNSLTHVFLEKGHTETENDSVHATIERKVRNIQIYSPEQWFTAVRTARVSKRPYVVTEMTCSDIIDFKGMALKVRNLTIDDNGGKMSWSKVRQVLVKADDLSAIHIKTCYDGQPQRLGLNRRKRVSGGADAPSMELLKGISKPGIPELKKRDMLALCNSGQIPASYRAFYESLPIGGETDDSATED
;
A
#
# COMPACT_ATOMS: atom_id res chain seq x y z
N MET A 1 1.08 -29.74 -2.84
CA MET A 1 1.29 -29.41 -4.27
C MET A 1 1.32 -30.62 -5.17
N TYR A 2 2.10 -31.68 -4.91
CA TYR A 2 2.06 -32.87 -5.79
C TYR A 2 0.63 -33.40 -6.02
N ARG A 3 -0.22 -33.45 -4.98
CA ARG A 3 -1.64 -33.80 -5.13
C ARG A 3 -2.40 -32.90 -6.11
N LEU A 4 -2.20 -31.59 -6.05
CA LEU A 4 -2.82 -30.63 -6.96
C LEU A 4 -2.28 -30.77 -8.38
N TYR A 5 -0.97 -31.03 -8.53
CA TYR A 5 -0.36 -31.39 -9.81
C TYR A 5 -0.98 -32.68 -10.38
N SER A 6 -1.14 -33.73 -9.56
CA SER A 6 -1.82 -34.96 -9.98
C SER A 6 -3.25 -34.69 -10.44
N THR A 7 -4.02 -33.91 -9.69
CA THR A 7 -5.40 -33.52 -10.06
C THR A 7 -5.42 -32.75 -11.38
N GLN A 8 -4.51 -31.80 -11.58
CA GLN A 8 -4.43 -31.03 -12.83
C GLN A 8 -4.01 -31.91 -14.03
N CYS A 9 -3.12 -32.88 -13.81
CA CYS A 9 -2.75 -33.87 -14.82
C CYS A 9 -3.96 -34.75 -15.19
N ASP A 10 -4.76 -35.17 -14.20
CA ASP A 10 -6.01 -35.91 -14.45
C ASP A 10 -7.00 -35.08 -15.27
N GLU A 11 -7.23 -33.83 -14.89
CA GLU A 11 -8.14 -32.91 -15.59
C GLU A 11 -7.71 -32.63 -17.04
N LYS A 12 -6.41 -32.67 -17.32
CA LYS A 12 -5.84 -32.40 -18.65
C LYS A 12 -5.48 -33.66 -19.44
N GLY A 13 -5.73 -34.86 -18.90
CA GLY A 13 -5.37 -36.13 -19.53
C GLY A 13 -3.85 -36.31 -19.73
N LEU A 14 -3.03 -35.72 -18.87
CA LEU A 14 -1.57 -35.79 -18.93
C LEU A 14 -1.04 -36.91 -18.03
N GLU A 15 0.02 -37.57 -18.49
CA GLU A 15 0.71 -38.60 -17.70
C GLU A 15 1.46 -37.98 -16.51
N LYS A 16 1.28 -38.55 -15.32
CA LYS A 16 1.84 -38.03 -14.07
C LYS A 16 3.27 -38.55 -13.90
N VAL A 17 4.21 -37.65 -13.59
CA VAL A 17 5.54 -38.07 -13.14
C VAL A 17 5.51 -38.57 -11.69
N SER A 18 6.50 -39.36 -11.28
CA SER A 18 6.63 -39.81 -9.89
C SER A 18 6.83 -38.65 -8.91
N VAL A 19 6.40 -38.85 -7.66
CA VAL A 19 6.55 -37.87 -6.56
C VAL A 19 8.01 -37.42 -6.43
N ASP A 20 8.96 -38.33 -6.56
CA ASP A 20 10.38 -38.03 -6.40
C ASP A 20 10.91 -37.17 -7.54
N LYS A 21 10.46 -37.44 -8.78
CA LYS A 21 10.81 -36.60 -9.93
C LYS A 21 10.19 -35.21 -9.80
N TYR A 22 8.93 -35.14 -9.38
CA TYR A 22 8.28 -33.86 -9.10
C TYR A 22 9.04 -33.08 -8.02
N ARG A 23 9.39 -33.72 -6.89
CA ARG A 23 10.14 -33.06 -5.80
C ARG A 23 11.51 -32.59 -6.26
N LYS A 24 12.24 -33.41 -7.03
CA LYS A 24 13.56 -32.99 -7.54
C LYS A 24 13.47 -31.72 -8.38
N VAL A 25 12.52 -31.69 -9.30
CA VAL A 25 12.27 -30.51 -10.14
C VAL A 25 11.82 -29.32 -9.27
N PHE A 26 10.88 -29.55 -8.36
CA PHE A 26 10.32 -28.50 -7.49
C PHE A 26 11.37 -27.87 -6.56
N ASP A 27 12.21 -28.69 -5.92
CA ASP A 27 13.16 -28.29 -4.88
C ASP A 27 14.52 -27.88 -5.45
N TYR A 28 15.00 -28.49 -6.54
CA TYR A 28 16.35 -28.23 -7.07
C TYR A 28 16.35 -27.45 -8.38
N ASP A 29 15.41 -27.70 -9.29
CA ASP A 29 15.38 -26.98 -10.57
C ASP A 29 14.68 -25.63 -10.43
N PHE A 30 13.59 -25.57 -9.66
CA PHE A 30 12.85 -24.33 -9.40
C PHE A 30 13.15 -23.71 -8.03
N ASN A 31 13.75 -24.47 -7.10
CA ASN A 31 14.05 -24.04 -5.72
C ASN A 31 12.85 -23.38 -5.02
N LEU A 32 11.69 -24.03 -5.13
CA LEU A 32 10.44 -23.57 -4.54
C LEU A 32 10.28 -24.18 -3.15
N GLY A 33 10.16 -23.32 -2.12
CA GLY A 33 9.82 -23.74 -0.76
C GLY A 33 8.46 -23.21 -0.34
N PHE A 34 7.69 -24.00 0.41
CA PHE A 34 6.48 -23.50 1.06
C PHE A 34 6.86 -22.70 2.29
N HIS A 35 6.83 -21.39 2.17
CA HIS A 35 6.82 -20.54 3.34
C HIS A 35 5.41 -20.60 3.96
N ARG A 36 5.30 -21.01 5.22
CA ARG A 36 4.08 -20.79 6.00
C ARG A 36 4.21 -19.37 6.57
N PRO A 37 3.44 -18.38 6.08
CA PRO A 37 3.55 -17.02 6.60
C PRO A 37 3.38 -17.05 8.11
N LYS A 38 4.20 -16.30 8.85
CA LYS A 38 3.90 -15.98 10.24
C LYS A 38 2.59 -15.18 10.21
N LYS A 39 1.53 -15.74 10.78
CA LYS A 39 0.21 -15.12 10.76
C LYS A 39 0.09 -14.23 11.98
N ASP A 40 -0.10 -12.94 11.74
CA ASP A 40 -0.76 -12.11 12.72
C ASP A 40 -2.17 -12.67 12.89
N GLN A 41 -2.52 -12.97 14.13
CA GLN A 41 -3.78 -13.58 14.43
C GLN A 41 -4.87 -12.51 14.36
N CYS A 42 -5.95 -12.78 13.62
CA CYS A 42 -7.07 -11.85 13.55
C CYS A 42 -7.72 -11.72 14.94
N GLU A 43 -7.79 -10.49 15.46
CA GLU A 43 -8.39 -10.15 16.76
C GLU A 43 -9.81 -10.74 16.90
N ILE A 44 -10.66 -10.59 15.89
CA ILE A 44 -12.05 -11.09 15.89
C ILE A 44 -12.07 -12.62 15.94
N CYS A 45 -11.22 -13.28 15.16
CA CYS A 45 -11.15 -14.75 15.16
C CYS A 45 -10.62 -15.29 16.50
N ILE A 46 -9.63 -14.64 17.10
CA ILE A 46 -9.12 -15.04 18.43
C ILE A 46 -10.18 -14.83 19.49
N ALA A 47 -10.83 -13.66 19.50
CA ALA A 47 -11.86 -13.33 20.46
C ALA A 47 -13.00 -14.35 20.41
N HIS A 48 -13.48 -14.69 19.21
CA HIS A 48 -14.51 -15.73 19.04
C HIS A 48 -14.03 -17.10 19.51
N LYS A 49 -12.80 -17.50 19.14
CA LYS A 49 -12.20 -18.76 19.60
C LYS A 49 -12.11 -18.85 21.12
N ASN A 50 -11.69 -17.78 21.78
CA ASN A 50 -11.51 -17.75 23.23
C ASN A 50 -12.85 -17.66 23.99
N ARG A 51 -13.92 -17.19 23.33
CA ARG A 51 -15.27 -17.12 23.88
C ARG A 51 -16.13 -18.35 23.57
N GLN A 52 -15.59 -19.38 22.92
CA GLN A 52 -16.34 -20.61 22.64
C GLN A 52 -17.00 -21.16 23.92
N GLY A 53 -18.33 -21.31 23.89
CA GLY A 53 -19.16 -21.72 25.03
C GLY A 53 -19.78 -20.57 25.84
N PHE A 54 -19.34 -19.32 25.62
CA PHE A 54 -19.84 -18.11 26.28
C PHE A 54 -20.19 -16.97 25.30
N SER A 55 -20.00 -17.17 23.99
CA SER A 55 -20.33 -16.18 22.96
C SER A 55 -21.82 -15.85 22.96
N THR A 56 -22.15 -14.57 22.87
CA THR A 56 -23.52 -14.10 22.62
C THR A 56 -23.91 -14.32 21.16
N ASP A 57 -25.21 -14.23 20.86
CA ASP A 57 -25.70 -14.24 19.47
C ASP A 57 -25.10 -13.09 18.64
N GLU A 58 -24.90 -11.92 19.26
CA GLU A 58 -24.25 -10.77 18.65
C GLU A 58 -22.78 -11.06 18.29
N ASP A 59 -22.02 -11.70 19.20
CA ASP A 59 -20.64 -12.12 18.95
C ASP A 59 -20.55 -13.10 17.77
N ASN A 60 -21.51 -14.03 17.66
CA ASN A 60 -21.58 -14.98 16.56
C ASN A 60 -21.90 -14.28 15.23
N GLN A 61 -22.86 -13.36 15.21
CA GLN A 61 -23.20 -12.58 14.01
C GLN A 61 -22.03 -11.73 13.51
N VAL A 62 -21.28 -11.09 14.42
CA VAL A 62 -20.08 -10.31 14.07
C VAL A 62 -19.03 -11.22 13.44
N TYR A 63 -18.78 -12.38 14.03
CA TYR A 63 -17.82 -13.35 13.49
C TYR A 63 -18.24 -13.91 12.12
N GLU A 64 -19.51 -14.30 11.95
CA GLU A 64 -20.04 -14.80 10.68
C GLU A 64 -19.94 -13.75 9.57
N SER A 65 -20.32 -12.51 9.86
CA SER A 65 -20.20 -11.39 8.93
C SER A 65 -18.73 -11.14 8.55
N HIS A 66 -17.83 -11.16 9.54
CA HIS A 66 -16.39 -11.03 9.32
C HIS A 66 -15.83 -12.15 8.41
N MET A 67 -16.23 -13.40 8.63
CA MET A 67 -15.81 -14.54 7.82
C MET A 67 -16.40 -14.48 6.39
N LYS A 68 -17.66 -14.06 6.25
CA LYS A 68 -18.28 -13.82 4.93
C LYS A 68 -17.53 -12.74 4.15
N ASN A 69 -17.20 -11.62 4.80
CA ASN A 69 -16.45 -10.51 4.21
C ASN A 69 -15.05 -10.93 3.76
N LYS A 70 -14.37 -11.76 4.55
CA LYS A 70 -13.08 -12.36 4.19
C LYS A 70 -13.16 -13.20 2.91
N VAL A 71 -14.17 -14.06 2.80
CA VAL A 71 -14.34 -14.91 1.61
C VAL A 71 -14.62 -14.03 0.38
N MET A 72 -15.56 -13.09 0.52
CA MET A 72 -15.96 -12.21 -0.57
C MET A 72 -14.81 -11.34 -1.09
N THR A 73 -13.99 -10.78 -0.20
CA THR A 73 -12.83 -9.97 -0.61
C THR A 73 -11.76 -10.80 -1.33
N ARG A 74 -11.57 -12.06 -0.93
CA ARG A 74 -10.65 -12.99 -1.62
C ARG A 74 -11.15 -13.33 -3.01
N GLU A 75 -12.44 -13.65 -3.15
CA GLU A 75 -13.05 -13.91 -4.45
C GLU A 75 -13.00 -12.69 -5.37
N MET A 76 -13.27 -11.49 -4.85
CA MET A 76 -13.11 -10.24 -5.61
C MET A 76 -11.67 -10.04 -6.09
N LYS A 77 -10.69 -10.32 -5.23
CA LYS A 77 -9.27 -10.22 -5.56
C LYS A 77 -8.86 -11.26 -6.62
N ASP A 78 -9.30 -12.51 -6.48
CA ASP A 78 -8.97 -13.57 -7.42
C ASP A 78 -9.63 -13.35 -8.79
N LYS A 79 -10.87 -12.84 -8.81
CA LYS A 79 -11.52 -12.40 -10.04
C LYS A 79 -10.78 -11.23 -10.69
N ALA A 80 -10.42 -10.20 -9.93
CA ALA A 80 -9.68 -9.05 -10.46
C ALA A 80 -8.31 -9.44 -11.04
N LYS A 81 -7.63 -10.42 -10.43
CA LYS A 81 -6.39 -11.00 -10.98
C LYS A 81 -6.64 -11.67 -12.33
N LEU A 82 -7.67 -12.52 -12.42
CA LEU A 82 -8.01 -13.23 -13.65
C LEU A 82 -8.37 -12.24 -14.77
N ASP A 83 -9.22 -11.26 -14.46
CA ASP A 83 -9.67 -10.23 -15.41
C ASP A 83 -8.49 -9.37 -15.90
N ALA A 84 -7.55 -9.02 -15.02
CA ALA A 84 -6.34 -8.28 -15.37
C ALA A 84 -5.39 -9.07 -16.28
N CYS A 85 -5.29 -10.39 -16.10
CA CYS A 85 -4.49 -11.25 -16.97
C CYS A 85 -5.12 -11.46 -18.35
N ASN A 86 -6.46 -11.45 -18.44
CA ASN A 86 -7.20 -11.71 -19.67
C ASN A 86 -7.47 -10.45 -20.51
N SER A 87 -7.35 -9.25 -19.94
CA SER A 87 -7.58 -7.99 -20.64
C SER A 87 -6.28 -7.26 -20.93
N GLN A 88 -6.19 -6.58 -22.08
CA GLN A 88 -5.07 -5.67 -22.38
C GLN A 88 -5.21 -4.32 -21.67
N THR A 89 -6.44 -3.84 -21.49
CA THR A 89 -6.75 -2.51 -20.95
C THR A 89 -7.03 -2.50 -19.45
N ASN A 90 -7.12 -3.66 -18.81
CA ASN A 90 -7.39 -3.74 -17.37
C ASN A 90 -6.12 -4.16 -16.63
N THR A 91 -5.97 -3.66 -15.40
CA THR A 91 -4.98 -4.15 -14.46
C THR A 91 -5.55 -4.22 -13.05
N ALA A 92 -4.93 -5.04 -12.22
CA ALA A 92 -5.27 -5.14 -10.81
C ALA A 92 -3.99 -5.22 -9.98
N CYS A 93 -4.00 -4.60 -8.81
CA CYS A 93 -2.84 -4.55 -7.93
C CYS A 93 -3.24 -4.54 -6.45
N ALA A 94 -2.35 -4.99 -5.57
CA ALA A 94 -2.43 -4.66 -4.15
C ALA A 94 -1.32 -3.69 -3.79
N PHE A 95 -1.60 -2.77 -2.88
CA PHE A 95 -0.57 -1.92 -2.30
C PHE A 95 -0.58 -1.99 -0.78
N ASP A 96 0.60 -1.82 -0.21
CA ASP A 96 0.82 -1.90 1.22
C ASP A 96 1.94 -0.95 1.65
N MET A 97 1.78 -0.33 2.82
CA MET A 97 2.84 0.45 3.44
C MET A 97 3.56 -0.44 4.44
N ARG A 98 4.84 -0.72 4.16
CA ARG A 98 5.62 -1.60 5.01
C ARG A 98 5.96 -0.93 6.35
N GLN A 99 6.31 -1.76 7.33
CA GLN A 99 7.02 -1.33 8.53
C GLN A 99 8.22 -0.41 8.20
N ILE A 100 8.45 0.57 9.07
CA ILE A 100 9.52 1.56 8.94
C ILE A 100 10.87 0.86 8.76
N LEU A 101 11.57 1.16 7.67
CA LEU A 101 12.96 0.76 7.50
C LEU A 101 13.82 1.78 8.24
N LEU A 102 14.80 1.33 9.02
CA LEU A 102 15.65 2.22 9.80
C LEU A 102 17.00 2.40 9.11
N CYS A 103 17.57 3.60 9.21
CA CYS A 103 18.88 3.94 8.67
C CYS A 103 19.69 4.72 9.74
N PRO A 104 20.83 4.22 10.21
CA PRO A 104 21.53 3.02 9.72
C PRO A 104 20.85 1.70 10.13
N HIS A 105 21.08 0.65 9.35
CA HIS A 105 20.62 -0.71 9.60
C HIS A 105 21.80 -1.67 9.66
N GLY A 106 21.73 -2.64 10.56
CA GLY A 106 22.79 -3.62 10.77
C GLY A 106 22.68 -4.26 12.15
N ARG A 107 23.47 -5.31 12.38
CA ARG A 107 23.53 -6.04 13.66
C ARG A 107 24.53 -5.41 14.63
N ILE A 108 24.39 -4.12 14.87
CA ILE A 108 25.22 -3.38 15.82
C ILE A 108 24.36 -3.10 17.05
N SER A 109 24.83 -3.50 18.23
CA SER A 109 24.06 -3.37 19.49
C SER A 109 23.65 -1.92 19.77
N THR A 110 24.52 -0.96 19.47
CA THR A 110 24.25 0.47 19.67
C THR A 110 23.07 0.99 18.84
N PHE A 111 22.76 0.39 17.69
CA PHE A 111 21.63 0.79 16.85
C PHE A 111 20.27 0.54 17.51
N PHE A 112 20.19 -0.40 18.47
CA PHE A 112 18.95 -0.68 19.19
C PHE A 112 18.62 0.39 20.24
N TYR A 113 19.63 1.12 20.72
CA TYR A 113 19.47 2.14 21.79
C TYR A 113 19.49 3.58 21.27
N LYS A 114 19.60 3.76 19.95
CA LYS A 114 19.68 5.07 19.29
C LYS A 114 18.51 5.25 18.34
N ARG A 115 17.97 6.46 18.30
CA ARG A 115 16.99 6.85 17.28
C ARG A 115 17.70 6.94 15.92
N ARG A 116 17.06 6.38 14.91
CA ARG A 116 17.60 6.24 13.56
C ARG A 116 16.64 6.87 12.55
N LEU A 117 17.18 7.27 11.41
CA LEU A 117 16.40 7.85 10.31
C LEU A 117 15.39 6.82 9.80
N GLY A 118 14.12 7.20 9.76
CA GLY A 118 13.09 6.42 9.09
C GLY A 118 13.21 6.52 7.58
N VAL A 119 13.16 5.38 6.89
CA VAL A 119 12.99 5.26 5.44
C VAL A 119 11.66 4.57 5.22
N TYR A 120 10.74 5.29 4.59
CA TYR A 120 9.38 4.84 4.33
C TYR A 120 9.32 4.20 2.96
N ASN A 121 8.44 3.20 2.82
CA ASN A 121 8.19 2.58 1.54
C ASN A 121 6.72 2.20 1.37
N LEU A 122 6.15 2.61 0.24
CA LEU A 122 4.90 2.08 -0.27
C LEU A 122 5.22 1.10 -1.41
N THR A 123 4.67 -0.10 -1.34
CA THR A 123 4.85 -1.11 -2.38
C THR A 123 3.53 -1.34 -3.09
N VAL A 124 3.54 -1.34 -4.43
CA VAL A 124 2.40 -1.69 -5.27
C VAL A 124 2.74 -2.96 -6.06
N TYR A 125 2.13 -4.07 -5.72
CA TYR A 125 2.26 -5.35 -6.43
C TYR A 125 1.22 -5.44 -7.55
N ASP A 126 1.70 -5.46 -8.78
CA ASP A 126 0.92 -5.60 -10.00
C ASP A 126 0.68 -7.08 -10.33
N TYR A 127 -0.58 -7.50 -10.31
CA TYR A 127 -0.94 -8.90 -10.46
C TYR A 127 -0.70 -9.43 -11.88
N LYS A 128 -0.93 -8.59 -12.88
CA LYS A 128 -0.75 -8.96 -14.28
C LYS A 128 0.72 -9.22 -14.60
N LYS A 129 1.60 -8.36 -14.09
CA LYS A 129 3.05 -8.46 -14.32
C LYS A 129 3.76 -9.41 -13.36
N GLY A 130 3.13 -9.76 -12.24
CA GLY A 130 3.78 -10.49 -11.15
C GLY A 130 5.00 -9.73 -10.62
N ASP A 131 4.89 -8.41 -10.49
CA ASP A 131 6.00 -7.53 -10.15
C ASP A 131 5.58 -6.39 -9.22
N ALA A 132 6.54 -5.83 -8.49
CA ALA A 132 6.30 -4.79 -7.49
C ALA A 132 7.00 -3.48 -7.85
N TYR A 133 6.26 -2.39 -7.73
CA TYR A 133 6.76 -1.03 -7.77
C TYR A 133 6.99 -0.56 -6.34
N TRP A 134 8.17 -0.02 -6.09
CA TRP A 134 8.56 0.50 -4.78
C TRP A 134 8.67 2.01 -4.87
N PHE A 135 7.98 2.71 -3.99
CA PHE A 135 8.13 4.13 -3.79
C PHE A 135 8.79 4.31 -2.43
N MET A 136 9.98 4.89 -2.39
CA MET A 136 10.77 5.00 -1.17
C MET A 136 11.25 6.42 -0.93
N TRP A 137 11.18 6.88 0.31
CA TRP A 137 11.70 8.19 0.72
C TRP A 137 12.15 8.17 2.18
N PRO A 138 13.18 8.92 2.55
CA PRO A 138 13.49 9.16 3.95
C PRO A 138 12.45 10.09 4.60
N GLU A 139 12.27 9.97 5.91
CA GLU A 139 11.33 10.81 6.67
C GLU A 139 11.66 12.32 6.60
N SER A 140 12.89 12.67 6.24
CA SER A 140 13.33 14.05 6.00
C SER A 140 12.73 14.66 4.73
N GLU A 141 12.25 13.84 3.80
CA GLU A 141 11.70 14.26 2.49
C GLU A 141 10.17 14.19 2.45
N GLY A 142 9.55 13.36 3.28
CA GLY A 142 8.09 13.20 3.30
C GLY A 142 7.62 12.44 4.51
N ARG A 143 6.35 12.61 4.87
CA ARG A 143 5.73 11.87 5.97
C ARG A 143 5.19 10.53 5.45
N ARG A 144 4.28 9.92 6.21
CA ARG A 144 3.65 8.63 5.92
C ARG A 144 2.13 8.75 5.82
N GLY A 145 1.64 9.91 5.39
CA GLY A 145 0.22 10.25 5.38
C GLY A 145 -0.44 10.00 4.03
N SER A 146 -1.69 10.45 3.95
CA SER A 146 -2.52 10.32 2.75
C SER A 146 -1.96 11.02 1.51
N ASN A 147 -1.24 12.14 1.65
CA ASN A 147 -0.62 12.84 0.52
C ASN A 147 0.47 11.98 -0.13
N GLU A 148 1.35 11.38 0.66
CA GLU A 148 2.42 10.53 0.15
C GLU A 148 1.86 9.26 -0.50
N VAL A 149 0.90 8.59 0.15
CA VAL A 149 0.21 7.42 -0.41
C VAL A 149 -0.47 7.77 -1.74
N ALA A 150 -1.30 8.81 -1.74
CA ALA A 150 -2.02 9.24 -2.93
C ALA A 150 -1.08 9.63 -4.08
N THR A 151 0.06 10.28 -3.78
CA THR A 151 1.08 10.60 -4.79
C THR A 151 1.70 9.35 -5.39
N CYS A 152 2.05 8.36 -4.57
CA CYS A 152 2.60 7.09 -5.06
C CYS A 152 1.60 6.36 -5.96
N LEU A 153 0.32 6.31 -5.57
CA LEU A 153 -0.75 5.75 -6.38
C LEU A 153 -0.93 6.52 -7.70
N PHE A 154 -0.91 7.85 -7.65
CA PHE A 154 -0.98 8.70 -8.85
C PHE A 154 0.16 8.41 -9.83
N LYS A 155 1.41 8.30 -9.36
CA LYS A 155 2.57 7.92 -10.18
C LYS A 155 2.45 6.49 -10.72
N TYR A 156 1.95 5.53 -9.95
CA TYR A 156 1.68 4.18 -10.45
C TYR A 156 0.63 4.20 -11.57
N ILE A 157 -0.48 4.92 -11.37
CA ILE A 157 -1.55 5.07 -12.38
C ILE A 157 -1.00 5.71 -13.66
N GLU A 158 -0.15 6.73 -13.56
CA GLU A 158 0.52 7.34 -14.71
C GLU A 158 1.32 6.31 -15.52
N VAL A 159 2.08 5.44 -14.84
CA VAL A 159 2.85 4.38 -15.52
C VAL A 159 1.94 3.38 -16.23
N GLN A 160 0.82 3.00 -15.62
CA GLN A 160 -0.13 2.04 -16.20
C GLN A 160 -0.90 2.65 -17.39
N THR A 161 -1.32 3.90 -17.28
CA THR A 161 -2.05 4.61 -18.35
C THR A 161 -1.19 4.80 -19.60
N ARG A 162 0.11 5.09 -19.43
CA ARG A 162 1.09 5.11 -20.54
C ARG A 162 1.25 3.76 -21.25
N GLN A 163 0.83 2.66 -20.62
CA GLN A 163 0.82 1.31 -21.19
C GLN A 163 -0.54 0.92 -21.76
N GLY A 164 -1.47 1.88 -21.87
CA GLY A 164 -2.81 1.66 -22.45
C GLY A 164 -3.86 1.16 -21.47
N VAL A 165 -3.57 1.12 -20.17
CA VAL A 165 -4.55 0.71 -19.16
C VAL A 165 -5.64 1.78 -19.01
N LYS A 166 -6.89 1.33 -18.96
CA LYS A 166 -8.11 2.15 -18.82
C LYS A 166 -8.93 1.83 -17.58
N ASP A 167 -8.77 0.64 -17.01
CA ASP A 167 -9.51 0.19 -15.84
C ASP A 167 -8.54 -0.41 -14.81
N ILE A 168 -8.58 0.09 -13.57
CA ILE A 168 -7.68 -0.38 -12.50
C ILE A 168 -8.47 -0.74 -11.25
N ILE A 169 -8.19 -1.92 -10.70
CA ILE A 169 -8.70 -2.36 -9.40
C ILE A 169 -7.53 -2.47 -8.41
N MET A 170 -7.62 -1.75 -7.31
CA MET A 170 -6.59 -1.70 -6.27
C MET A 170 -7.10 -2.32 -4.98
N PHE A 171 -6.25 -3.07 -4.28
CA PHE A 171 -6.54 -3.65 -2.98
C PHE A 171 -5.57 -3.11 -1.93
N SER A 172 -6.05 -2.79 -0.73
CA SER A 172 -5.19 -2.41 0.41
C SER A 172 -5.78 -2.85 1.74
N ASP A 173 -5.02 -2.66 2.82
CA ASP A 173 -5.54 -2.74 4.18
C ASP A 173 -6.53 -1.60 4.50
N ASN A 174 -7.05 -1.59 5.73
CA ASN A 174 -8.04 -0.62 6.22
C ASN A 174 -7.44 0.60 6.93
N CYS A 175 -6.13 0.88 6.80
CA CYS A 175 -5.47 1.94 7.58
C CYS A 175 -6.09 3.31 7.31
N ALA A 176 -6.77 3.90 8.30
CA ALA A 176 -7.55 5.13 8.13
C ALA A 176 -6.66 6.35 7.80
N GLY A 177 -5.53 6.50 8.50
CA GLY A 177 -4.62 7.63 8.31
C GLY A 177 -3.93 7.64 6.92
N GLN A 178 -3.82 6.47 6.29
CA GLN A 178 -3.00 6.28 5.09
C GLN A 178 -3.84 5.97 3.87
N ASN A 179 -4.63 4.88 3.93
CA ASN A 179 -5.25 4.27 2.75
C ASN A 179 -6.77 4.54 2.72
N ARG A 180 -7.47 4.31 3.84
CA ARG A 180 -8.93 4.41 3.94
C ARG A 180 -9.37 5.79 4.43
N ASN A 181 -9.19 6.78 3.56
CA ASN A 181 -9.65 8.14 3.81
C ASN A 181 -10.11 8.86 2.55
N ARG A 182 -10.84 9.95 2.78
CA ARG A 182 -11.37 10.83 1.74
C ARG A 182 -10.32 11.44 0.82
N PHE A 183 -9.08 11.64 1.29
CA PHE A 183 -8.04 12.30 0.52
C PHE A 183 -7.50 11.37 -0.57
N VAL A 184 -7.29 10.09 -0.24
CA VAL A 184 -6.96 9.06 -1.23
C VAL A 184 -8.11 8.86 -2.23
N ALA A 185 -9.36 8.77 -1.76
CA ALA A 185 -10.52 8.65 -2.63
C ALA A 185 -10.64 9.83 -3.62
N PHE A 186 -10.42 11.06 -3.14
CA PHE A 186 -10.37 12.25 -3.98
C PHE A 186 -9.22 12.19 -5.00
N ALA A 187 -8.04 11.76 -4.58
CA ALA A 187 -6.88 11.62 -5.47
C ALA A 187 -7.13 10.60 -6.58
N LEU A 188 -7.83 9.49 -6.29
CA LEU A 188 -8.24 8.53 -7.31
C LEU A 188 -9.23 9.16 -8.30
N ASN A 189 -10.23 9.92 -7.82
CA ASN A 189 -11.13 10.64 -8.74
C ASN A 189 -10.36 11.61 -9.64
N PHE A 190 -9.43 12.37 -9.06
CA PHE A 190 -8.58 13.30 -9.78
C PHE A 190 -7.70 12.58 -10.81
N ALA A 191 -7.07 11.47 -10.44
CA ALA A 191 -6.24 10.65 -11.34
C ALA A 191 -7.06 10.10 -12.52
N ARG A 192 -8.30 9.63 -12.25
CA ARG A 192 -9.20 9.14 -13.29
C ARG A 192 -9.49 10.21 -14.33
N GLU A 193 -9.83 11.42 -13.89
CA GLU A 193 -10.10 12.57 -14.78
C GLU A 193 -8.83 12.98 -15.55
N HIS A 194 -7.72 13.12 -14.83
CA HIS A 194 -6.43 13.58 -15.37
C HIS A 194 -5.84 12.64 -16.42
N PHE A 195 -6.00 11.31 -16.25
CA PHE A 195 -5.46 10.31 -17.17
C PHE A 195 -6.52 9.69 -18.10
N HIS A 196 -7.75 10.22 -18.10
CA HIS A 196 -8.85 9.72 -18.94
C HIS A 196 -9.05 8.20 -18.83
N LEU A 197 -9.15 7.72 -17.59
CA LEU A 197 -9.47 6.33 -17.26
C LEU A 197 -10.98 6.10 -17.30
N ASN A 198 -11.38 4.89 -17.68
CA ASN A 198 -12.77 4.45 -17.64
C ASN A 198 -13.21 4.26 -16.19
N SER A 199 -12.40 3.57 -15.38
CA SER A 199 -12.69 3.38 -13.96
C SER A 199 -11.44 3.17 -13.09
N LEU A 200 -11.55 3.60 -11.83
CA LEU A 200 -10.66 3.21 -10.74
C LEU A 200 -11.50 2.68 -9.59
N THR A 201 -11.21 1.45 -9.17
CA THR A 201 -11.84 0.83 -7.99
C THR A 201 -10.78 0.59 -6.94
N HIS A 202 -11.04 0.99 -5.71
CA HIS A 202 -10.21 0.70 -4.54
C HIS A 202 -11.02 -0.10 -3.53
N VAL A 203 -10.64 -1.35 -3.33
CA VAL A 203 -11.25 -2.29 -2.40
C VAL A 203 -10.38 -2.40 -1.16
N PHE A 204 -10.98 -2.23 0.01
CA PHE A 204 -10.30 -2.44 1.27
C PHE A 204 -10.48 -3.90 1.70
N LEU A 205 -9.41 -4.57 2.13
CA LEU A 205 -9.43 -5.96 2.58
C LEU A 205 -9.97 -6.07 4.01
N GLU A 206 -10.46 -7.24 4.40
CA GLU A 206 -10.98 -7.43 5.77
C GLU A 206 -9.85 -7.38 6.82
N LYS A 207 -10.02 -6.62 7.92
CA LYS A 207 -8.99 -6.43 8.97
C LYS A 207 -8.56 -7.79 9.53
N GLY A 208 -7.26 -8.00 9.76
CA GLY A 208 -6.72 -9.28 10.23
C GLY A 208 -6.69 -10.38 9.16
N HIS A 209 -7.16 -10.09 7.95
CA HIS A 209 -7.16 -10.98 6.79
C HIS A 209 -6.64 -10.27 5.52
N THR A 210 -5.70 -9.34 5.71
CA THR A 210 -5.12 -8.45 4.68
C THR A 210 -3.91 -9.06 3.96
N GLU A 211 -3.79 -10.40 3.92
CA GLU A 211 -2.65 -11.10 3.29
C GLU A 211 -2.52 -10.69 1.80
N THR A 212 -1.35 -10.14 1.42
CA THR A 212 -1.10 -9.73 0.04
C THR A 212 0.26 -10.19 -0.48
N GLU A 213 0.40 -10.13 -1.80
CA GLU A 213 1.63 -10.46 -2.51
C GLU A 213 2.76 -9.47 -2.14
N ASN A 214 2.44 -8.31 -1.54
CA ASN A 214 3.42 -7.41 -0.96
C ASN A 214 4.27 -8.09 0.13
N ASP A 215 3.67 -8.95 0.96
CA ASP A 215 4.37 -9.68 2.03
C ASP A 215 5.53 -10.52 1.45
N SER A 216 5.32 -11.11 0.27
CA SER A 216 6.32 -11.95 -0.39
C SER A 216 7.54 -11.14 -0.88
N VAL A 217 7.31 -9.93 -1.38
CA VAL A 217 8.39 -9.06 -1.86
C VAL A 217 9.10 -8.37 -0.68
N HIS A 218 8.38 -8.02 0.38
CA HIS A 218 8.94 -7.52 1.65
C HIS A 218 9.86 -8.55 2.31
N ALA A 219 9.40 -9.80 2.43
CA ALA A 219 10.20 -10.91 2.94
C ALA A 219 11.47 -11.15 2.12
N THR A 220 11.44 -10.85 0.82
CA THR A 220 12.61 -10.94 -0.05
C THR A 220 13.65 -9.88 0.29
N ILE A 221 13.23 -8.64 0.55
CA ILE A 221 14.13 -7.57 1.02
C ILE A 221 14.70 -7.89 2.40
N GLU A 222 13.86 -8.34 3.34
CA GLU A 222 14.29 -8.75 4.68
C GLU A 222 15.40 -9.80 4.65
N ARG A 223 15.27 -10.80 3.77
CA ARG A 223 16.30 -11.82 3.58
C ARG A 223 17.58 -11.22 3.02
N LYS A 224 17.48 -10.34 2.03
CA LYS A 224 18.63 -9.68 1.39
C LYS A 224 19.42 -8.83 2.40
N VAL A 225 18.75 -8.03 3.21
CA VAL A 225 19.38 -7.05 4.11
C VAL A 225 19.71 -7.60 5.51
N ARG A 226 19.39 -8.86 5.79
CA ARG A 226 19.59 -9.49 7.11
C ARG A 226 21.03 -9.40 7.63
N ASN A 227 22.00 -9.51 6.72
CA ASN A 227 23.43 -9.57 7.03
C ASN A 227 24.21 -8.45 6.34
N ILE A 228 23.54 -7.38 5.91
CA ILE A 228 24.16 -6.23 5.24
C ILE A 228 24.04 -5.01 6.16
N GLN A 229 25.10 -4.23 6.24
CA GLN A 229 25.09 -2.93 6.91
C GLN A 229 24.66 -1.86 5.90
N ILE A 230 23.75 -0.99 6.32
CA ILE A 230 23.21 0.10 5.53
C ILE A 230 23.38 1.38 6.36
N TYR A 231 23.98 2.40 5.76
CA TYR A 231 24.35 3.67 6.38
C TYR A 231 23.71 4.88 5.69
N SER A 232 23.04 4.69 4.55
CA SER A 232 22.29 5.74 3.88
C SER A 232 21.00 5.23 3.21
N PRO A 233 20.00 6.10 2.96
CA PRO A 233 18.81 5.73 2.20
C PRO A 233 19.10 5.19 0.79
N GLU A 234 20.13 5.72 0.12
CA GLU A 234 20.53 5.29 -1.23
C GLU A 234 20.97 3.82 -1.25
N GLN A 235 21.60 3.36 -0.17
CA GLN A 235 21.94 1.96 0.01
C GLN A 235 20.71 1.08 0.24
N TRP A 236 19.67 1.58 0.94
CA TRP A 236 18.38 0.91 1.01
C TRP A 236 17.74 0.77 -0.38
N PHE A 237 17.73 1.83 -1.17
CA PHE A 237 17.15 1.81 -2.52
C PHE A 237 17.88 0.79 -3.42
N THR A 238 19.21 0.77 -3.33
CA THR A 238 20.06 -0.20 -4.04
C THR A 238 19.81 -1.63 -3.58
N ALA A 239 19.69 -1.85 -2.27
CA ALA A 239 19.39 -3.17 -1.71
C ALA A 239 18.02 -3.68 -2.19
N VAL A 240 17.02 -2.80 -2.28
CA VAL A 240 15.69 -3.14 -2.83
C VAL A 240 15.78 -3.48 -4.31
N ARG A 241 16.39 -2.62 -5.15
CA ARG A 241 16.56 -2.90 -6.60
C ARG A 241 17.20 -4.26 -6.86
N THR A 242 18.21 -4.62 -6.08
CA THR A 242 19.05 -5.82 -6.27
C THR A 242 18.64 -7.03 -5.40
N ALA A 243 17.45 -6.99 -4.78
CA ALA A 243 17.03 -8.07 -3.88
C ALA A 243 16.61 -9.35 -4.62
N ARG A 244 16.15 -9.24 -5.87
CA ARG A 244 15.87 -10.40 -6.73
C ARG A 244 17.14 -10.84 -7.43
N VAL A 245 17.41 -12.14 -7.35
CA VAL A 245 18.60 -12.77 -7.97
C VAL A 245 18.24 -13.33 -9.35
N SER A 246 17.12 -14.03 -9.50
CA SER A 246 16.75 -14.80 -10.70
C SER A 246 15.74 -14.11 -11.62
N LYS A 247 15.24 -12.95 -11.22
CA LYS A 247 14.16 -12.23 -11.91
C LYS A 247 14.60 -10.78 -12.13
N ARG A 248 13.89 -10.04 -12.99
CA ARG A 248 14.19 -8.62 -13.22
C ARG A 248 14.27 -7.83 -11.90
N PRO A 249 15.22 -6.87 -11.79
CA PRO A 249 15.30 -5.95 -10.66
C PRO A 249 13.96 -5.28 -10.37
N TYR A 250 13.69 -4.98 -9.10
CA TYR A 250 12.49 -4.22 -8.75
C TYR A 250 12.59 -2.78 -9.28
N VAL A 251 11.44 -2.23 -9.69
CA VAL A 251 11.32 -0.81 -10.02
C VAL A 251 11.26 -0.02 -8.71
N VAL A 252 12.28 0.80 -8.45
CA VAL A 252 12.35 1.66 -7.25
C VAL A 252 12.35 3.12 -7.67
N THR A 253 11.29 3.83 -7.28
CA THR A 253 11.12 5.27 -7.41
C THR A 253 11.55 5.93 -6.11
N GLU A 254 12.60 6.74 -6.17
CA GLU A 254 13.08 7.54 -5.06
C GLU A 254 12.27 8.83 -5.02
N MET A 255 11.51 9.01 -3.94
CA MET A 255 10.59 10.12 -3.77
C MET A 255 11.26 11.22 -2.95
N THR A 256 11.07 12.47 -3.35
CA THR A 256 11.52 13.67 -2.63
C THR A 256 10.34 14.55 -2.24
N CYS A 257 10.57 15.57 -1.41
CA CYS A 257 9.52 16.52 -1.06
C CYS A 257 8.89 17.20 -2.29
N SER A 258 9.66 17.35 -3.38
CA SER A 258 9.22 17.96 -4.64
C SER A 258 8.25 17.08 -5.43
N ASP A 259 8.30 15.76 -5.21
CA ASP A 259 7.43 14.81 -5.88
C ASP A 259 6.03 14.73 -5.27
N ILE A 260 5.89 15.09 -3.99
CA ILE A 260 4.66 14.92 -3.22
C ILE A 260 3.61 15.94 -3.66
N ILE A 261 2.41 15.46 -3.97
CA ILE A 261 1.26 16.26 -4.37
C ILE A 261 0.35 16.49 -3.16
N ASP A 262 -0.05 17.74 -2.91
CA ASP A 262 -0.96 18.09 -1.81
C ASP A 262 -2.44 17.81 -2.16
N PHE A 263 -2.77 16.54 -2.30
CA PHE A 263 -4.15 16.10 -2.53
C PHE A 263 -5.09 16.46 -1.37
N LYS A 264 -4.57 16.53 -0.14
CA LYS A 264 -5.33 16.97 1.03
C LYS A 264 -5.75 18.43 0.88
N GLY A 265 -4.83 19.33 0.54
CA GLY A 265 -5.14 20.73 0.26
C GLY A 265 -6.12 20.91 -0.91
N MET A 266 -5.98 20.09 -1.96
CA MET A 266 -6.92 20.08 -3.09
C MET A 266 -8.32 19.59 -2.70
N ALA A 267 -8.41 18.48 -1.98
CA ALA A 267 -9.67 17.87 -1.54
C ALA A 267 -10.47 18.79 -0.61
N LEU A 268 -9.79 19.56 0.24
CA LEU A 268 -10.43 20.52 1.15
C LEU A 268 -11.13 21.68 0.42
N LYS A 269 -10.83 21.91 -0.87
CA LYS A 269 -11.52 22.89 -1.72
C LYS A 269 -12.87 22.39 -2.27
N VAL A 270 -13.13 21.07 -2.19
CA VAL A 270 -14.35 20.44 -2.69
C VAL A 270 -15.39 20.27 -1.57
N ARG A 271 -16.70 20.37 -1.88
CA ARG A 271 -17.75 20.22 -0.87
C ARG A 271 -17.76 18.80 -0.30
N ASN A 272 -17.77 18.73 1.04
CA ASN A 272 -18.04 17.59 1.92
C ASN A 272 -17.88 16.18 1.32
N LEU A 273 -16.67 15.64 1.43
CA LEU A 273 -16.43 14.19 1.23
C LEU A 273 -16.89 13.35 2.45
N THR A 274 -17.94 13.79 3.15
CA THR A 274 -18.38 13.22 4.44
C THR A 274 -19.89 13.14 4.58
N ILE A 275 -20.65 13.65 3.62
CA ILE A 275 -22.11 13.59 3.59
C ILE A 275 -22.52 13.11 2.20
N ASP A 276 -23.31 12.05 2.12
CA ASP A 276 -23.83 11.54 0.85
C ASP A 276 -24.93 12.45 0.26
N ASP A 277 -25.37 12.13 -0.96
CA ASP A 277 -26.40 12.92 -1.66
C ASP A 277 -27.76 12.92 -0.94
N ASN A 278 -28.00 11.96 -0.03
CA ASN A 278 -29.23 11.86 0.77
C ASN A 278 -29.12 12.63 2.11
N GLY A 279 -28.01 13.31 2.38
CA GLY A 279 -27.76 14.02 3.64
C GLY A 279 -27.24 13.11 4.78
N GLY A 280 -26.96 11.84 4.50
CA GLY A 280 -26.42 10.88 5.45
C GLY A 280 -24.94 11.13 5.73
N LYS A 281 -24.57 11.21 7.02
CA LYS A 281 -23.17 11.32 7.42
C LYS A 281 -22.44 10.01 7.17
N MET A 282 -21.38 10.06 6.38
CA MET A 282 -20.58 8.89 6.03
C MET A 282 -19.49 8.64 7.07
N SER A 283 -19.40 7.39 7.53
CA SER A 283 -18.28 6.93 8.35
C SER A 283 -17.22 6.27 7.47
N TRP A 284 -16.10 6.96 7.22
CA TRP A 284 -14.98 6.41 6.44
C TRP A 284 -14.43 5.11 7.02
N SER A 285 -14.55 4.90 8.34
CA SER A 285 -14.18 3.64 9.00
C SER A 285 -15.02 2.44 8.58
N LYS A 286 -16.19 2.65 7.96
CA LYS A 286 -17.06 1.58 7.45
C LYS A 286 -16.91 1.37 5.93
N VAL A 287 -16.14 2.20 5.25
CA VAL A 287 -15.97 2.11 3.80
C VAL A 287 -15.20 0.84 3.44
N ARG A 288 -15.71 0.10 2.46
CA ARG A 288 -15.18 -1.18 1.95
C ARG A 288 -14.78 -1.10 0.48
N GLN A 289 -15.38 -0.19 -0.27
CA GLN A 289 -15.00 0.07 -1.65
C GLN A 289 -15.21 1.54 -2.01
N VAL A 290 -14.28 2.08 -2.80
CA VAL A 290 -14.40 3.35 -3.50
C VAL A 290 -14.33 3.06 -5.00
N LEU A 291 -15.26 3.64 -5.78
CA LEU A 291 -15.33 3.53 -7.22
C LEU A 291 -15.50 4.92 -7.83
N VAL A 292 -14.66 5.23 -8.82
CA VAL A 292 -14.79 6.41 -9.67
C VAL A 292 -14.81 5.96 -11.12
N LYS A 293 -15.72 6.50 -11.94
CA LYS A 293 -16.06 5.96 -13.26
C LYS A 293 -16.47 7.05 -14.25
N ALA A 294 -16.08 6.88 -15.52
CA ALA A 294 -16.22 7.85 -16.60
C ALA A 294 -17.67 8.27 -16.90
N ASP A 295 -18.64 7.38 -16.65
CA ASP A 295 -20.07 7.64 -16.79
C ASP A 295 -20.63 8.58 -15.69
N ASP A 296 -19.91 8.80 -14.60
CA ASP A 296 -20.24 9.83 -13.59
C ASP A 296 -18.98 10.59 -13.16
N LEU A 297 -18.70 11.68 -13.88
CA LEU A 297 -17.59 12.58 -13.58
C LEU A 297 -17.80 13.37 -12.26
N SER A 298 -19.04 13.45 -11.79
CA SER A 298 -19.44 14.36 -10.73
C SER A 298 -19.48 13.72 -9.35
N ALA A 299 -19.20 12.42 -9.22
CA ALA A 299 -19.35 11.72 -7.95
C ALA A 299 -18.31 10.61 -7.71
N ILE A 300 -18.10 10.32 -6.43
CA ILE A 300 -17.42 9.12 -5.94
C ILE A 300 -18.49 8.13 -5.48
N HIS A 301 -18.38 6.87 -5.86
CA HIS A 301 -19.29 5.80 -5.45
C HIS A 301 -18.64 4.99 -4.33
N ILE A 302 -19.36 4.78 -3.23
CA ILE A 302 -18.80 4.19 -2.02
C ILE A 302 -19.68 3.05 -1.55
N LYS A 303 -19.09 1.90 -1.20
CA LYS A 303 -19.78 0.81 -0.51
C LYS A 303 -19.31 0.69 0.93
N THR A 304 -20.24 0.48 1.86
CA THR A 304 -19.98 0.22 3.28
C THR A 304 -20.12 -1.26 3.67
N CYS A 305 -20.70 -2.07 2.78
CA CYS A 305 -20.68 -3.53 2.80
C CYS A 305 -20.34 -4.05 1.40
N TYR A 306 -19.67 -5.20 1.31
CA TYR A 306 -19.17 -5.72 0.03
C TYR A 306 -20.30 -6.17 -0.92
N ASP A 307 -21.42 -6.64 -0.37
CA ASP A 307 -22.65 -7.02 -1.07
C ASP A 307 -23.67 -5.88 -1.19
N GLY A 308 -23.36 -4.72 -0.63
CA GLY A 308 -24.25 -3.56 -0.66
C GLY A 308 -24.31 -2.84 -2.00
N GLN A 309 -25.35 -2.03 -2.12
CA GLN A 309 -25.47 -1.04 -3.17
C GLN A 309 -24.52 0.14 -2.91
N PRO A 310 -23.89 0.70 -3.96
CA PRO A 310 -23.02 1.86 -3.81
C PRO A 310 -23.83 3.11 -3.47
N GLN A 311 -23.34 3.89 -2.52
CA GLN A 311 -23.80 5.23 -2.20
C GLN A 311 -23.05 6.24 -3.07
N ARG A 312 -23.77 7.20 -3.64
CA ARG A 312 -23.20 8.26 -4.48
C ARG A 312 -22.83 9.48 -3.64
N LEU A 313 -21.61 9.98 -3.82
CA LEU A 313 -21.06 11.14 -3.14
C LEU A 313 -20.72 12.23 -4.17
N GLY A 314 -21.63 13.19 -4.36
CA GLY A 314 -21.47 14.30 -5.29
C GLY A 314 -20.33 15.26 -4.92
N LEU A 315 -19.46 15.57 -5.88
CA LEU A 315 -18.26 16.39 -5.72
C LEU A 315 -18.48 17.88 -6.05
N ASN A 316 -19.73 18.37 -5.98
CA ASN A 316 -20.06 19.74 -6.39
C ASN A 316 -19.07 20.77 -5.81
N ARG A 317 -18.36 21.48 -6.70
CA ARG A 317 -17.56 22.65 -6.34
C ARG A 317 -18.50 23.64 -5.65
N ARG A 318 -18.04 24.33 -4.58
CA ARG A 318 -18.84 25.41 -3.98
C ARG A 318 -19.36 26.30 -5.11
N LYS A 319 -20.68 26.47 -5.24
CA LYS A 319 -21.25 27.49 -6.12
C LYS A 319 -20.58 28.80 -5.70
N ARG A 320 -19.71 29.34 -6.56
CA ARG A 320 -19.39 30.77 -6.48
C ARG A 320 -20.73 31.49 -6.57
N VAL A 321 -20.98 32.37 -5.61
CA VAL A 321 -21.97 33.43 -5.77
C VAL A 321 -21.65 34.10 -7.11
N SER A 322 -22.67 34.21 -7.96
CA SER A 322 -22.70 34.82 -9.30
C SER A 322 -21.48 35.69 -9.65
N GLY A 323 -20.68 35.22 -10.59
CA GLY A 323 -19.62 35.96 -11.25
C GLY A 323 -18.95 35.04 -12.25
N GLY A 324 -19.25 35.21 -13.53
CA GLY A 324 -18.71 34.41 -14.62
C GLY A 324 -17.18 34.40 -14.56
N ALA A 325 -16.63 33.26 -14.17
CA ALA A 325 -15.22 32.97 -14.27
C ALA A 325 -15.13 31.45 -14.44
N ASP A 326 -14.45 31.04 -15.50
CA ASP A 326 -14.23 29.65 -15.87
C ASP A 326 -13.90 28.77 -14.66
N ALA A 327 -14.41 27.54 -14.70
CA ALA A 327 -14.13 26.54 -13.67
C ALA A 327 -12.59 26.44 -13.53
N PRO A 328 -12.01 26.78 -12.36
CA PRO A 328 -10.55 26.76 -12.23
C PRO A 328 -10.06 25.34 -12.53
N SER A 329 -9.15 25.19 -13.48
CA SER A 329 -8.41 23.94 -13.60
C SER A 329 -7.78 23.67 -12.24
N MET A 330 -7.97 22.49 -11.67
CA MET A 330 -7.30 22.15 -10.43
C MET A 330 -5.85 21.85 -10.78
N GLU A 331 -5.01 22.87 -10.73
CA GLU A 331 -3.57 22.72 -10.88
C GLU A 331 -3.04 21.76 -9.81
N LEU A 332 -2.13 20.88 -10.23
CA LEU A 332 -1.42 19.96 -9.34
C LEU A 332 -0.54 20.78 -8.38
N LEU A 333 -0.88 20.76 -7.10
CA LEU A 333 -0.07 21.36 -6.05
C LEU A 333 1.11 20.42 -5.73
N LYS A 334 2.16 20.50 -6.54
CA LYS A 334 3.39 19.71 -6.38
C LYS A 334 4.35 20.39 -5.40
N GLY A 335 5.03 19.56 -4.63
CA GLY A 335 6.02 20.00 -3.66
C GLY A 335 5.39 20.29 -2.30
N ILE A 336 5.92 19.63 -1.27
CA ILE A 336 5.67 19.99 0.12
C ILE A 336 6.92 20.61 0.73
N SER A 337 6.76 21.36 1.82
CA SER A 337 7.90 21.78 2.63
C SER A 337 8.64 20.56 3.18
N LYS A 338 9.97 20.61 3.22
CA LYS A 338 10.76 19.53 3.81
C LYS A 338 10.37 19.37 5.28
N PRO A 339 9.85 18.19 5.68
CA PRO A 339 9.40 17.99 7.06
C PRO A 339 10.55 18.00 8.06
N GLY A 340 11.78 17.65 7.63
CA GLY A 340 12.93 17.51 8.53
C GLY A 340 12.82 16.31 9.46
N ILE A 341 13.75 16.24 10.42
CA ILE A 341 13.81 15.19 11.44
C ILE A 341 13.83 15.77 12.85
N PRO A 342 13.37 15.03 13.88
CA PRO A 342 13.49 15.47 15.26
C PRO A 342 14.95 15.72 15.68
N GLU A 343 15.21 16.79 16.43
CA GLU A 343 16.55 17.20 16.88
C GLU A 343 17.28 16.07 17.61
N LEU A 344 16.58 15.42 18.54
CA LEU A 344 17.16 14.35 19.34
C LEU A 344 17.55 13.11 18.49
N LYS A 345 16.82 12.87 17.39
CA LYS A 345 17.16 11.82 16.41
C LYS A 345 18.41 12.20 15.63
N LYS A 346 18.53 13.46 15.18
CA LYS A 346 19.76 13.98 14.53
C LYS A 346 20.97 13.83 15.46
N ARG A 347 20.84 14.25 16.72
CA ARG A 347 21.88 14.13 17.74
C ARG A 347 22.37 12.69 17.93
N ASP A 348 21.44 11.73 18.00
CA ASP A 348 21.79 10.32 18.17
C ASP A 348 22.55 9.75 16.94
N MET A 349 22.16 10.14 15.72
CA MET A 349 22.86 9.71 14.51
C MET A 349 24.26 10.34 14.38
N LEU A 350 24.43 11.60 14.79
CA LEU A 350 25.75 12.22 14.87
C LEU A 350 26.62 11.58 15.96
N ALA A 351 26.04 11.15 17.08
CA ALA A 351 26.76 10.37 18.09
C ALA A 351 27.22 9.01 17.56
N LEU A 352 26.43 8.34 16.71
CA LEU A 352 26.85 7.12 16.01
C LEU A 352 28.00 7.37 15.03
N CYS A 353 28.04 8.55 14.38
CA CYS A 353 29.19 8.96 13.56
C CYS A 353 30.44 9.19 14.43
N ASN A 354 30.30 9.92 15.54
CA ASN A 354 31.41 10.23 16.45
C ASN A 354 32.02 8.98 17.10
N SER A 355 31.19 7.97 17.38
CA SER A 355 31.63 6.68 17.96
C SER A 355 32.13 5.67 16.93
N GLY A 356 32.25 6.06 15.66
CA GLY A 356 32.74 5.20 14.56
C GLY A 356 31.80 4.07 14.15
N GLN A 357 30.55 4.05 14.67
CA GLN A 357 29.56 3.04 14.32
C GLN A 357 28.93 3.29 12.94
N ILE A 358 28.93 4.55 12.51
CA ILE A 358 28.68 4.96 11.13
C ILE A 358 30.02 5.40 10.53
N PRO A 359 30.45 4.87 9.37
CA PRO A 359 31.70 5.26 8.74
C PRO A 359 31.76 6.76 8.43
N ALA A 360 32.94 7.36 8.55
CA ALA A 360 33.14 8.80 8.38
C ALA A 360 32.65 9.34 7.02
N SER A 361 32.65 8.52 5.97
CA SER A 361 32.15 8.89 4.64
C SER A 361 30.66 9.24 4.61
N TYR A 362 29.86 8.77 5.57
CA TYR A 362 28.43 9.08 5.65
C TYR A 362 28.13 10.27 6.58
N ARG A 363 29.13 10.82 7.28
CA ARG A 363 28.93 11.88 8.25
C ARG A 363 28.27 13.12 7.64
N ALA A 364 28.74 13.56 6.48
CA ALA A 364 28.22 14.74 5.79
C ALA A 364 26.72 14.62 5.46
N PHE A 365 26.26 13.41 5.10
CA PHE A 365 24.84 13.14 4.88
C PHE A 365 24.03 13.41 6.15
N TYR A 366 24.42 12.83 7.29
CA TYR A 366 23.70 13.03 8.56
C TYR A 366 23.75 14.47 9.09
N GLU A 367 24.85 15.19 8.87
CA GLU A 367 24.97 16.61 9.22
C GLU A 367 24.03 17.48 8.38
N SER A 368 23.83 17.13 7.10
CA SER A 368 22.96 17.87 6.18
C SER A 368 21.46 17.72 6.43
N LEU A 369 21.03 16.74 7.24
CA LEU A 369 19.60 16.46 7.47
C LEU A 369 18.92 17.67 8.15
N PRO A 370 17.84 18.22 7.57
CA PRO A 370 17.16 19.37 8.15
C PRO A 370 16.42 18.97 9.43
N ILE A 371 16.39 19.88 10.40
CA ILE A 371 15.66 19.67 11.65
C ILE A 371 14.21 20.12 11.44
N GLY A 372 13.28 19.26 11.82
CA GLY A 372 11.84 19.49 11.77
C GLY A 372 11.24 19.53 13.17
N GLY A 373 10.09 20.20 13.32
CA GLY A 373 9.35 20.19 14.59
C GLY A 373 9.01 18.77 15.05
N GLU A 374 9.07 18.51 16.36
CA GLU A 374 8.77 17.20 16.95
C GLU A 374 7.35 16.74 16.59
N THR A 375 7.20 15.49 16.18
CA THR A 375 5.91 14.80 16.24
C THR A 375 6.09 13.37 16.73
N ASP A 376 5.24 13.02 17.69
CA ASP A 376 5.02 11.69 18.24
C ASP A 376 4.90 10.62 17.15
N ASP A 377 5.77 9.61 17.22
CA ASP A 377 5.67 8.37 16.45
C ASP A 377 4.55 7.44 16.98
N SER A 378 3.71 7.90 17.92
CA SER A 378 2.53 7.16 18.41
C SER A 378 1.32 7.40 17.52
N ALA A 379 1.36 6.84 16.31
CA ALA A 379 0.12 6.35 15.70
C ALA A 379 -0.19 5.00 16.36
N THR A 380 -0.68 5.06 17.60
CA THR A 380 -1.37 3.93 18.22
C THR A 380 -2.59 3.61 17.37
N GLU A 381 -2.76 2.32 17.15
CA GLU A 381 -3.98 1.68 16.68
C GLU A 381 -5.17 2.21 17.49
N ASP A 382 -6.12 2.84 16.80
CA ASP A 382 -7.52 2.95 17.20
C ASP A 382 -8.42 2.85 15.95
#